data_AF-A0A538NVZ6-F1
#
_entry.id   AF-A0A538NVZ6-F1
#
_cell.length_a   1.000
_cell.length_b   1.000
_cell.length_c   1.000
_cell.angle_alpha   90.00
_cell.angle_beta   90.00
_cell.angle_gamma   90.00
#
_symmetry.space_group_name_H-M   'P 1'
#
loop_
_entity.id
_entity.type
_entity.pdbx_description
1 polymer ?
#
loop_
_entity_poly.entity_id
_entity_poly.type
_entity_poly.pdbx_seq_one_letter_code
_entity_poly.pdbx_strand_id
1 'polypeptide(L)'
;MLKNKPLSNEVFLRHVRDYLPTDASVWNTDEKGKPASCALSSGMAENHFYLFDADAMLAASHAIEELALEEAKGFLLATMQEFRNFEPHRERYWQLAATLGEARVIARGRRPPRHGHLKFITLDQKSLASFWTVLYQGHHHQAMLVCRQVNDARPFEQKRFDGFYTFNPGLIARVRGDIEDILAGRASPMREFERLHAIDRAAKWLGAEFAREHKAVEEALRKLQVSGHRYEARHFAADLEKSLNRLRHLTDQLPGLVGASAPRLAA
;
A
#
# COMPACT_ATOMS: atom_id res chain seq x y z
N MET A 1 -13.66 10.61 30.46
CA MET A 1 -13.65 10.02 29.11
C MET A 1 -12.27 10.24 28.51
N LEU A 2 -11.43 9.21 28.46
CA LEU A 2 -10.14 9.28 27.80
C LEU A 2 -10.40 9.43 26.30
N LYS A 3 -9.92 10.52 25.70
CA LYS A 3 -9.90 10.68 24.24
C LYS A 3 -8.98 9.59 23.70
N ASN A 4 -9.55 8.56 23.07
CA ASN A 4 -8.78 7.49 22.45
C ASN A 4 -7.84 8.10 21.42
N LYS A 5 -6.53 7.93 21.62
CA LYS A 5 -5.52 8.41 20.69
C LYS A 5 -5.55 7.48 19.47
N PRO A 6 -5.65 8.00 18.24
CA PRO A 6 -5.56 7.15 17.05
C PRO A 6 -4.25 6.38 17.06
N LEU A 7 -4.27 5.17 16.50
CA LEU A 7 -3.08 4.32 16.38
C LEU A 7 -1.98 5.11 15.65
N SER A 8 -0.83 5.31 16.32
CA SER A 8 0.30 6.00 15.72
C SER A 8 1.10 5.06 14.83
N ASN A 9 1.63 5.58 13.73
CA ASN A 9 2.51 4.85 12.82
C ASN A 9 3.71 4.20 13.55
N GLU A 10 4.31 4.89 14.51
CA GLU A 10 5.45 4.36 15.29
C GLU A 10 5.09 3.09 16.08
N VAL A 11 3.92 3.09 16.73
CA VAL A 11 3.41 1.92 17.46
C VAL A 11 3.16 0.77 16.50
N PHE A 12 2.49 1.01 15.38
CA PHE A 12 2.27 -0.04 14.37
C PHE A 12 3.58 -0.63 13.86
N LEU A 13 4.56 0.21 13.50
CA LEU A 13 5.85 -0.26 13.00
C LEU A 13 6.66 -1.01 14.06
N ARG A 14 6.44 -0.76 15.35
CA ARG A 14 7.02 -1.59 16.41
C ARG A 14 6.45 -3.02 16.34
N HIS A 15 5.14 -3.18 16.25
CA HIS A 15 4.53 -4.50 16.06
C HIS A 15 5.00 -5.18 14.77
N VAL A 16 5.14 -4.44 13.66
CA VAL A 16 5.68 -5.01 12.41
C VAL A 16 7.08 -5.59 12.64
N ARG A 17 7.96 -4.86 13.35
CA ARG A 17 9.33 -5.34 13.64
C ARG A 17 9.35 -6.59 14.51
N ASP A 18 8.38 -6.78 15.40
CA ASP A 18 8.31 -7.96 16.26
C ASP A 18 8.08 -9.25 15.45
N TYR A 19 7.49 -9.14 14.26
CA TYR A 19 7.25 -10.27 13.35
C TYR A 19 8.20 -10.32 12.16
N LEU A 20 9.06 -9.32 11.95
CA LEU A 20 9.85 -9.18 10.74
C LEU A 20 11.12 -10.05 10.80
N PRO A 21 11.27 -11.06 9.91
CA PRO A 21 12.52 -11.81 9.80
C PRO A 21 13.70 -10.93 9.37
N THR A 22 14.92 -11.35 9.71
CA THR A 22 16.16 -10.62 9.39
C THR A 22 16.38 -10.40 7.90
N ASP A 23 15.90 -11.31 7.06
CA ASP A 23 16.04 -11.30 5.59
C ASP A 23 14.83 -10.68 4.87
N ALA A 24 13.77 -10.33 5.60
CA ALA A 24 12.60 -9.70 5.01
C ALA A 24 12.90 -8.28 4.53
N SER A 25 12.26 -7.92 3.42
CA SER A 25 12.57 -6.72 2.67
C SER A 25 11.32 -5.95 2.28
N VAL A 26 11.36 -4.64 2.58
CA VAL A 26 10.40 -3.66 2.10
C VAL A 26 11.17 -2.64 1.27
N TRP A 27 10.72 -2.37 0.05
CA TRP A 27 11.33 -1.39 -0.84
C TRP A 27 10.42 -0.19 -1.07
N ASN A 28 11.00 1.00 -1.02
CA ASN A 28 10.43 2.14 -1.72
C ASN A 28 10.43 1.83 -3.23
N THR A 29 9.38 2.25 -3.92
CA THR A 29 9.32 2.11 -5.38
C THR A 29 9.57 3.45 -6.08
N ASP A 30 10.21 3.38 -7.25
CA ASP A 30 10.38 4.52 -8.15
C ASP A 30 9.06 4.84 -8.89
N GLU A 31 9.08 5.85 -9.77
CA GLU A 31 7.93 6.25 -10.58
C GLU A 31 7.42 5.15 -11.54
N LYS A 32 8.23 4.12 -11.78
CA LYS A 32 7.92 2.96 -12.62
C LYS A 32 7.50 1.75 -11.79
N GLY A 33 7.39 1.88 -10.47
CA GLY A 33 7.06 0.78 -9.57
C GLY A 33 8.23 -0.18 -9.31
N LYS A 34 9.46 0.18 -9.68
CA LYS A 34 10.64 -0.66 -9.45
C LYS A 34 11.23 -0.41 -8.05
N PRO A 35 11.81 -1.44 -7.41
CA PRO A 35 12.51 -1.26 -6.14
C PRO A 35 13.65 -0.24 -6.27
N ALA A 36 13.67 0.79 -5.42
CA ALA A 36 14.66 1.85 -5.45
C ALA A 36 15.57 1.84 -4.21
N SER A 37 14.98 1.72 -3.01
CA SER A 37 15.73 1.75 -1.74
C SER A 37 15.01 0.93 -0.66
N CYS A 38 15.73 0.52 0.38
CA CYS A 38 15.13 -0.17 1.53
C CYS A 38 14.28 0.81 2.36
N ALA A 39 12.99 0.48 2.54
CA ALA A 39 12.05 1.28 3.31
C ALA A 39 12.18 1.04 4.82
N LEU A 40 12.70 -0.12 5.23
CA LEU A 40 12.85 -0.45 6.66
C LEU A 40 13.85 0.48 7.37
N SER A 41 14.90 0.93 6.67
CA SER A 41 15.90 1.83 7.22
C SER A 41 15.50 3.31 7.17
N SER A 42 14.71 3.70 6.17
CA SER A 42 14.22 5.08 6.00
C SER A 42 12.94 5.36 6.80
N GLY A 43 12.27 4.31 7.27
CA GLY A 43 10.98 4.38 7.92
C GLY A 43 9.83 4.27 6.93
N MET A 44 8.80 3.53 7.32
CA MET A 44 7.57 3.42 6.54
C MET A 44 6.54 4.46 7.01
N ALA A 45 5.67 4.89 6.10
CA ALA A 45 4.63 5.86 6.34
C ALA A 45 3.28 5.30 5.90
N GLU A 46 2.24 5.68 6.64
CA GLU A 46 0.86 5.38 6.30
C GLU A 46 0.49 5.95 4.93
N ASN A 47 -0.36 5.24 4.17
CA ASN A 47 -0.85 5.66 2.85
C ASN A 47 0.23 5.84 1.78
N HIS A 48 1.40 5.22 1.96
CA HIS A 48 2.46 5.16 0.96
C HIS A 48 2.57 3.75 0.38
N PHE A 49 2.77 3.64 -0.94
CA PHE A 49 2.95 2.33 -1.57
C PHE A 49 4.38 1.85 -1.47
N TYR A 50 4.52 0.62 -1.02
CA TYR A 50 5.76 -0.12 -0.91
C TYR A 50 5.67 -1.43 -1.69
N LEU A 51 6.83 -1.89 -2.14
CA LEU A 51 6.98 -3.27 -2.56
C LEU A 51 7.42 -4.10 -1.35
N PHE A 52 6.63 -5.11 -1.01
CA PHE A 52 6.92 -6.07 0.03
C PHE A 52 7.34 -7.40 -0.60
N ASP A 53 8.27 -8.10 0.03
CA ASP A 53 8.31 -9.56 -0.11
C ASP A 53 7.22 -10.22 0.75
N ALA A 54 7.16 -11.55 0.66
CA ALA A 54 6.16 -12.34 1.34
C ALA A 54 6.25 -12.20 2.87
N ASP A 55 7.46 -12.23 3.43
CA ASP A 55 7.68 -12.17 4.87
C ASP A 55 7.37 -10.80 5.45
N ALA A 56 7.78 -9.72 4.78
CA ALA A 56 7.44 -8.38 5.23
C ALA A 56 5.93 -8.08 5.14
N MET A 57 5.27 -8.60 4.11
CA MET A 57 3.82 -8.53 3.97
C MET A 57 3.12 -9.31 5.09
N LEU A 58 3.61 -10.51 5.45
CA LEU A 58 3.10 -11.28 6.58
C LEU A 58 3.34 -10.58 7.92
N ALA A 59 4.52 -10.00 8.13
CA ALA A 59 4.82 -9.26 9.36
C ALA A 59 3.85 -8.08 9.56
N ALA A 60 3.56 -7.33 8.48
CA ALA A 60 2.55 -6.27 8.51
C ALA A 60 1.13 -6.82 8.75
N SER A 61 0.80 -7.97 8.17
CA SER A 61 -0.48 -8.67 8.42
C SER A 61 -0.62 -9.07 9.89
N HIS A 62 0.42 -9.70 10.46
CA HIS A 62 0.45 -10.16 11.85
C HIS A 62 0.40 -9.00 12.84
N ALA A 63 1.02 -7.86 12.52
CA ALA A 63 0.88 -6.65 13.33
C ALA A 63 -0.58 -6.15 13.42
N ILE A 64 -1.36 -6.24 12.33
CA ILE A 64 -2.79 -5.90 12.33
C ILE A 64 -3.60 -6.94 13.11
N GLU A 65 -3.27 -8.22 12.95
CA GLU A 65 -3.90 -9.32 13.68
C GLU A 65 -3.64 -9.22 15.19
N GLU A 66 -2.43 -8.81 15.61
CA GLU A 66 -2.09 -8.61 17.01
C GLU A 66 -2.92 -7.48 17.63
N LEU A 67 -3.08 -6.35 16.94
CA LEU A 67 -3.98 -5.27 17.38
C LEU A 67 -5.42 -5.78 17.61
N ALA A 68 -5.88 -6.70 16.76
CA ALA A 68 -7.20 -7.31 16.90
C ALA A 68 -7.28 -8.27 18.11
N LEU A 69 -6.22 -9.00 18.41
CA LEU A 69 -6.13 -9.87 19.58
C LEU A 69 -6.04 -9.07 20.88
N GLU A 70 -5.23 -8.00 20.92
CA GLU A 70 -5.08 -7.11 22.07
C GLU A 70 -6.41 -6.45 22.48
N GLU A 71 -7.17 -5.97 21.49
CA GLU A 71 -8.47 -5.34 21.74
C GLU A 71 -9.59 -6.39 21.97
N ALA A 72 -9.41 -7.62 21.48
CA ALA A 72 -10.32 -8.77 21.66
C ALA A 72 -11.79 -8.46 21.32
N LYS A 73 -12.03 -7.55 20.37
CA LYS A 73 -13.35 -7.11 19.94
C LYS A 73 -13.30 -6.53 18.54
N GLY A 74 -14.42 -6.60 17.82
CA GLY A 74 -14.57 -5.96 16.51
C GLY A 74 -14.66 -6.96 15.37
N PHE A 75 -14.20 -6.53 14.20
CA PHE A 75 -14.32 -7.23 12.93
C PHE A 75 -12.95 -7.39 12.27
N LEU A 76 -12.66 -8.59 11.78
CA LEU A 76 -11.49 -8.88 10.95
C LEU A 76 -11.91 -9.49 9.60
N LEU A 77 -11.30 -9.00 8.52
CA LEU A 77 -11.40 -9.58 7.19
C LEU A 77 -10.00 -9.79 6.62
N ALA A 78 -9.73 -10.99 6.12
CA ALA A 78 -8.50 -11.32 5.44
C ALA A 78 -8.75 -11.90 4.05
N THR A 79 -7.96 -11.49 3.06
CA THR A 79 -7.84 -12.15 1.75
C THR A 79 -6.47 -12.81 1.64
N MET A 80 -6.43 -14.09 1.27
CA MET A 80 -5.17 -14.88 1.26
C MET A 80 -4.81 -15.48 -0.10
N GLN A 81 -5.46 -15.02 -1.17
CA GLN A 81 -5.39 -15.54 -2.54
C GLN A 81 -5.89 -17.00 -2.67
N GLU A 82 -5.33 -17.95 -1.93
CA GLU A 82 -5.67 -19.38 -1.88
C GLU A 82 -5.78 -19.87 -0.43
N PHE A 83 -6.74 -20.76 -0.14
CA PHE A 83 -6.94 -21.32 1.20
C PHE A 83 -5.75 -22.16 1.69
N ARG A 84 -4.87 -22.65 0.82
CA ARG A 84 -3.64 -23.31 1.27
C ARG A 84 -2.71 -22.37 2.05
N ASN A 85 -2.77 -21.06 1.77
CA ASN A 85 -1.98 -20.05 2.47
C ASN A 85 -2.54 -19.75 3.87
N PHE A 86 -3.76 -20.18 4.17
CA PHE A 86 -4.34 -20.06 5.50
C PHE A 86 -3.75 -21.08 6.49
N GLU A 87 -3.35 -22.26 6.03
CA GLU A 87 -2.97 -23.38 6.89
C GLU A 87 -1.83 -23.04 7.87
N PRO A 88 -0.74 -22.36 7.45
CA PRO A 88 0.32 -21.94 8.37
C PRO A 88 -0.13 -20.94 9.45
N HIS A 89 -1.28 -20.27 9.25
CA HIS A 89 -1.81 -19.23 10.15
C HIS A 89 -3.08 -19.66 10.88
N ARG A 90 -3.47 -20.92 10.73
CA ARG A 90 -4.76 -21.46 11.18
C ARG A 90 -5.02 -21.19 12.67
N GLU A 91 -4.04 -21.46 13.53
CA GLU A 91 -4.17 -21.29 14.98
C GLU A 91 -4.41 -19.83 15.38
N ARG A 92 -3.71 -18.89 14.74
CA ARG A 92 -3.91 -17.46 14.99
C ARG A 92 -5.31 -17.01 14.59
N TYR A 93 -5.78 -17.43 13.42
CA TYR A 93 -7.14 -17.11 12.98
C TYR A 93 -8.23 -17.78 13.82
N TRP A 94 -7.92 -18.89 14.48
CA TRP A 94 -8.80 -19.47 15.49
C TRP A 94 -8.88 -18.62 16.75
N GLN A 95 -7.76 -18.12 17.25
CA GLN A 95 -7.74 -17.20 18.39
C GLN A 95 -8.53 -15.93 18.05
N LEU A 96 -8.30 -15.34 16.87
CA LEU A 96 -9.05 -14.19 16.38
C LEU A 96 -10.55 -14.48 16.31
N ALA A 97 -10.96 -15.62 15.78
CA ALA A 97 -12.37 -15.98 15.70
C ALA A 97 -13.02 -16.30 17.06
N ALA A 98 -12.22 -16.59 18.10
CA ALA A 98 -12.71 -16.84 19.45
C ALA A 98 -12.93 -15.54 20.23
N THR A 99 -12.18 -14.48 19.93
CA THR A 99 -12.26 -13.19 20.64
C THR A 99 -13.10 -12.16 19.90
N LEU A 100 -13.04 -12.13 18.57
CA LEU A 100 -13.72 -11.13 17.76
C LEU A 100 -15.21 -11.45 17.58
N GLY A 101 -16.01 -10.39 17.40
CA GLY A 101 -17.43 -10.55 17.07
C GLY A 101 -17.64 -11.17 15.68
N GLU A 102 -16.69 -10.92 14.77
CA GLU A 102 -16.68 -11.56 13.46
C GLU A 102 -15.26 -11.61 12.85
N ALA A 103 -14.90 -12.78 12.32
CA ALA A 103 -13.68 -12.98 11.54
C ALA A 103 -14.01 -13.68 10.21
N ARG A 104 -13.50 -13.13 9.09
CA ARG A 104 -13.74 -13.64 7.73
C ARG A 104 -12.42 -13.90 7.00
N VAL A 105 -12.30 -15.05 6.35
CA VAL A 105 -11.18 -15.38 5.44
C VAL A 105 -11.73 -15.65 4.05
N ILE A 106 -11.23 -14.89 3.07
CA ILE A 106 -11.62 -14.96 1.67
C ILE A 106 -10.44 -15.51 0.88
N ALA A 107 -10.63 -16.63 0.17
CA ALA A 107 -9.60 -17.18 -0.69
C ALA A 107 -10.17 -18.16 -1.73
N ARG A 108 -9.32 -18.57 -2.67
CA ARG A 108 -9.62 -19.61 -3.67
C ARG A 108 -9.32 -21.02 -3.16
N GLY A 109 -9.92 -21.99 -3.84
CA GLY A 109 -9.61 -23.41 -3.66
C GLY A 109 -10.50 -24.09 -2.63
N ARG A 110 -10.04 -25.24 -2.15
CA ARG A 110 -10.82 -26.06 -1.21
C ARG A 110 -10.92 -25.35 0.13
N ARG A 111 -12.17 -25.09 0.55
CA ARG A 111 -12.46 -24.50 1.85
C ARG A 111 -11.94 -25.41 2.98
N PRO A 112 -11.24 -24.86 3.99
CA PRO A 112 -10.89 -25.61 5.18
C PRO A 112 -12.16 -26.09 5.91
N PRO A 113 -12.07 -27.15 6.73
CA PRO A 113 -13.16 -27.52 7.62
C PRO A 113 -13.58 -26.34 8.49
N ARG A 114 -14.89 -26.20 8.73
CA ARG A 114 -15.41 -25.11 9.54
C ARG A 114 -14.94 -25.30 10.98
N HIS A 115 -14.31 -24.26 11.55
CA HIS A 115 -13.82 -24.28 12.93
C HIS A 115 -14.16 -22.96 13.63
N GLY A 116 -14.91 -23.05 14.73
CA GLY A 116 -15.36 -21.91 15.52
C GLY A 116 -16.30 -20.97 14.75
N HIS A 117 -16.16 -19.67 15.04
CA HIS A 117 -16.94 -18.60 14.41
C HIS A 117 -16.30 -18.03 13.12
N LEU A 118 -15.18 -18.62 12.68
CA LEU A 118 -14.47 -18.19 11.48
C LEU A 118 -15.31 -18.46 10.22
N LYS A 119 -15.58 -17.41 9.45
CA LYS A 119 -16.33 -17.51 8.19
C LYS A 119 -15.37 -17.61 7.01
N PHE A 120 -15.37 -18.73 6.32
CA PHE A 120 -14.64 -18.89 5.06
C PHE A 120 -15.52 -18.55 3.87
N ILE A 121 -15.05 -17.66 3.01
CA ILE A 121 -15.73 -17.22 1.79
C ILE A 121 -14.88 -17.65 0.60
N THR A 122 -15.47 -18.45 -0.28
CA THR A 122 -14.78 -18.92 -1.49
C THR A 122 -14.78 -17.81 -2.53
N LEU A 123 -13.62 -17.55 -3.13
CA LEU A 123 -13.47 -16.57 -4.19
C LEU A 123 -13.69 -17.20 -5.56
N ASP A 124 -14.83 -16.90 -6.19
CA ASP A 124 -15.13 -17.36 -7.55
C ASP A 124 -14.65 -16.35 -8.62
N GLN A 125 -14.54 -15.08 -8.26
CA GLN A 125 -14.12 -13.99 -9.13
C GLN A 125 -12.59 -13.92 -9.30
N LYS A 126 -12.12 -13.37 -10.42
CA LYS A 126 -10.68 -13.13 -10.67
C LYS A 126 -10.14 -11.90 -9.95
N SER A 127 -11.00 -10.93 -9.67
CA SER A 127 -10.61 -9.59 -9.24
C SER A 127 -9.87 -9.50 -7.91
N LEU A 128 -10.22 -10.34 -6.93
CA LEU A 128 -9.54 -10.37 -5.62
C LEU A 128 -8.43 -11.43 -5.54
N ALA A 129 -8.24 -12.22 -6.59
CA ALA A 129 -7.35 -13.38 -6.54
C ALA A 129 -5.87 -13.03 -6.42
N SER A 130 -5.50 -11.85 -6.93
CA SER A 130 -4.16 -11.28 -6.80
C SER A 130 -3.95 -10.53 -5.50
N PHE A 131 -5.00 -10.31 -4.69
CA PHE A 131 -4.93 -9.45 -3.53
C PHE A 131 -4.70 -10.22 -2.24
N TRP A 132 -3.79 -9.71 -1.43
CA TRP A 132 -3.66 -10.02 -0.02
C TRP A 132 -4.09 -8.81 0.79
N THR A 133 -5.04 -8.98 1.69
CA THR A 133 -5.60 -7.89 2.49
C THR A 133 -5.79 -8.39 3.90
N VAL A 134 -5.43 -7.59 4.89
CA VAL A 134 -5.83 -7.81 6.28
C VAL A 134 -6.40 -6.50 6.78
N LEU A 135 -7.65 -6.54 7.20
CA LEU A 135 -8.42 -5.39 7.66
C LEU A 135 -8.98 -5.71 9.03
N TYR A 136 -8.69 -4.84 9.99
CA TYR A 136 -9.25 -4.86 11.33
C TYR A 136 -10.02 -3.57 11.61
N GLN A 137 -11.23 -3.71 12.16
CA GLN A 137 -12.08 -2.62 12.64
C GLN A 137 -12.55 -2.92 14.06
N GLY A 138 -11.84 -2.36 15.04
CA GLY A 138 -12.17 -2.35 16.46
C GLY A 138 -12.98 -1.13 16.88
N HIS A 139 -13.17 -1.01 18.19
CA HIS A 139 -13.72 0.15 18.86
C HIS A 139 -12.66 1.25 19.09
N HIS A 140 -11.42 0.86 19.40
CA HIS A 140 -10.31 1.77 19.68
C HIS A 140 -9.36 1.89 18.50
N HIS A 141 -9.07 0.78 17.84
CA HIS A 141 -8.13 0.72 16.75
C HIS A 141 -8.76 0.21 15.45
N GLN A 142 -8.15 0.61 14.35
CA GLN A 142 -8.46 0.09 13.04
C GLN A 142 -7.20 0.19 12.21
N ALA A 143 -6.97 -0.82 11.40
CA ALA A 143 -5.82 -0.89 10.54
C ALA A 143 -6.16 -1.75 9.33
N MET A 144 -5.58 -1.41 8.20
CA MET A 144 -5.70 -2.21 6.99
C MET A 144 -4.36 -2.24 6.29
N LEU A 145 -3.98 -3.43 5.84
CA LEU A 145 -2.98 -3.67 4.81
C LEU A 145 -3.71 -4.17 3.57
N VAL A 146 -3.44 -3.56 2.42
CA VAL A 146 -3.94 -4.05 1.13
C VAL A 146 -2.79 -4.10 0.13
N CYS A 147 -2.60 -5.28 -0.43
CA CYS A 147 -1.48 -5.62 -1.29
C CYS A 147 -1.96 -6.37 -2.52
N ARG A 148 -1.37 -6.06 -3.69
CA ARG A 148 -1.56 -6.79 -4.93
C ARG A 148 -0.26 -7.48 -5.30
N GLN A 149 -0.32 -8.78 -5.58
CA GLN A 149 0.83 -9.50 -6.13
C GLN A 149 1.21 -8.92 -7.50
N VAL A 150 2.49 -8.60 -7.70
CA VAL A 150 2.99 -7.95 -8.93
C VAL A 150 3.88 -8.85 -9.80
N ASN A 151 4.30 -10.00 -9.29
CA ASN A 151 5.06 -11.00 -10.03
C ASN A 151 4.25 -12.29 -10.22
N ASP A 152 4.66 -13.17 -11.13
CA ASP A 152 3.95 -14.43 -11.41
C ASP A 152 4.40 -15.62 -10.52
N ALA A 153 5.07 -15.33 -9.40
CA ALA A 153 5.57 -16.36 -8.50
C ALA A 153 4.41 -17.19 -7.92
N ARG A 154 4.55 -18.53 -8.00
CA ARG A 154 3.62 -19.48 -7.41
C ARG A 154 3.97 -19.83 -5.95
N PRO A 155 5.24 -20.15 -5.62
CA PRO A 155 5.65 -20.32 -4.22
C PRO A 155 5.43 -19.02 -3.47
N PHE A 156 4.85 -19.11 -2.27
CA PHE A 156 4.41 -17.93 -1.53
C PHE A 156 5.60 -17.03 -1.18
N GLU A 157 6.71 -17.61 -0.76
CA GLU A 157 7.96 -16.99 -0.31
C GLU A 157 8.61 -16.14 -1.42
N GLN A 158 8.36 -16.51 -2.68
CA GLN A 158 8.90 -15.82 -3.86
C GLN A 158 7.99 -14.70 -4.36
N LYS A 159 6.79 -14.53 -3.78
CA LYS A 159 5.86 -13.48 -4.19
C LYS A 159 6.37 -12.11 -3.81
N ARG A 160 5.96 -11.14 -4.62
CA ARG A 160 6.19 -9.72 -4.39
C ARG A 160 4.87 -8.99 -4.46
N PHE A 161 4.67 -8.10 -3.52
CA PHE A 161 3.39 -7.47 -3.25
C PHE A 161 3.56 -5.96 -3.26
N ASP A 162 2.86 -5.29 -4.15
CA ASP A 162 2.76 -3.83 -4.13
C ASP A 162 1.53 -3.43 -3.33
N GLY A 163 1.69 -2.57 -2.34
CA GLY A 163 0.60 -2.25 -1.41
C GLY A 163 0.93 -1.18 -0.42
N PHE A 164 -0.05 -0.87 0.42
CA PHE A 164 0.07 0.13 1.47
C PHE A 164 -0.72 -0.30 2.70
N TYR A 165 -0.46 0.38 3.83
CA TYR A 165 -1.26 0.25 5.03
C TYR A 165 -1.86 1.59 5.47
N THR A 166 -2.97 1.54 6.20
CA THR A 166 -3.69 2.73 6.68
C THR A 166 -4.41 2.48 8.00
N PHE A 167 -4.59 3.55 8.78
CA PHE A 167 -5.42 3.62 9.98
C PHE A 167 -6.65 4.53 9.77
N ASN A 168 -6.81 5.08 8.55
CA ASN A 168 -7.86 6.01 8.21
C ASN A 168 -9.23 5.29 8.06
N PRO A 169 -10.25 5.64 8.88
CA PRO A 169 -11.53 4.92 8.88
C PRO A 169 -12.25 5.02 7.54
N GLY A 170 -12.21 6.21 6.93
CA GLY A 170 -12.90 6.47 5.67
C GLY A 170 -12.28 5.68 4.52
N LEU A 171 -10.95 5.55 4.50
CA LEU A 171 -10.27 4.74 3.49
C LEU A 171 -10.53 3.24 3.68
N ILE A 172 -10.43 2.76 4.92
CA ILE A 172 -10.75 1.37 5.28
C ILE A 172 -12.18 1.02 4.85
N ALA A 173 -13.15 1.91 5.11
CA ALA A 173 -14.55 1.69 4.72
C ALA A 173 -14.73 1.63 3.20
N ARG A 174 -14.04 2.47 2.41
CA ARG A 174 -14.11 2.44 0.94
C ARG A 174 -13.52 1.15 0.36
N VAL A 175 -12.34 0.75 0.83
CA VAL A 175 -11.69 -0.50 0.36
C VAL A 175 -12.51 -1.73 0.76
N ARG A 176 -13.07 -1.73 1.98
CA ARG A 176 -14.01 -2.77 2.39
C ARG A 176 -15.25 -2.83 1.49
N GLY A 177 -15.82 -1.66 1.14
CA GLY A 177 -16.94 -1.56 0.20
C GLY A 177 -16.61 -2.20 -1.15
N ASP A 178 -15.43 -1.91 -1.71
CA ASP A 178 -14.96 -2.55 -2.94
C ASP A 178 -14.90 -4.08 -2.81
N ILE A 179 -14.35 -4.61 -1.71
CA ILE A 179 -14.28 -6.06 -1.46
C ILE A 179 -15.69 -6.67 -1.39
N GLU A 180 -16.61 -6.04 -0.65
CA GLU A 180 -17.99 -6.52 -0.50
C GLU A 180 -18.75 -6.47 -1.83
N ASP A 181 -18.56 -5.43 -2.65
CA ASP A 181 -19.14 -5.34 -3.98
C ASP A 181 -18.60 -6.40 -4.94
N ILE A 182 -17.29 -6.70 -4.88
CA ILE A 182 -16.69 -7.76 -5.70
C ILE A 182 -17.23 -9.13 -5.26
N LEU A 183 -17.32 -9.39 -3.96
CA LEU A 183 -17.87 -10.63 -3.43
C LEU A 183 -19.34 -10.82 -3.82
N ALA A 184 -20.10 -9.73 -3.90
CA ALA A 184 -21.48 -9.75 -4.35
C ALA A 184 -21.64 -9.77 -5.88
N GLY A 185 -20.54 -9.75 -6.65
CA GLY A 185 -20.58 -9.71 -8.11
C GLY A 185 -21.06 -8.39 -8.71
N ARG A 186 -21.08 -7.30 -7.92
CA ARG A 186 -21.53 -5.96 -8.33
C ARG A 186 -20.40 -5.11 -8.95
N ALA A 187 -19.15 -5.48 -8.69
CA ALA A 187 -17.97 -4.77 -9.19
C ALA A 187 -16.86 -5.74 -9.63
N SER A 188 -15.95 -5.24 -10.46
CA SER A 188 -14.85 -6.04 -11.03
C SER A 188 -13.43 -5.51 -10.71
N PRO A 189 -13.20 -4.24 -10.33
CA PRO A 189 -11.90 -3.83 -9.80
C PRO A 189 -11.95 -3.34 -8.34
N MET A 190 -10.81 -3.44 -7.65
CA MET A 190 -10.53 -2.75 -6.38
C MET A 190 -10.31 -1.25 -6.67
N ARG A 191 -11.39 -0.51 -6.89
CA ARG A 191 -11.38 0.87 -7.40
C ARG A 191 -10.51 1.81 -6.56
N GLU A 192 -10.66 1.75 -5.25
CA GLU A 192 -9.93 2.63 -4.34
C GLU A 192 -8.44 2.30 -4.29
N PHE A 193 -8.08 1.02 -4.38
CA PHE A 193 -6.68 0.61 -4.51
C PHE A 193 -6.04 1.16 -5.78
N GLU A 194 -6.69 0.98 -6.94
CA GLU A 194 -6.16 1.48 -8.22
C GLU A 194 -6.04 3.01 -8.22
N ARG A 195 -7.04 3.70 -7.65
CA ARG A 195 -7.03 5.16 -7.50
C ARG A 195 -5.84 5.65 -6.69
N LEU A 196 -5.59 5.05 -5.53
CA LEU A 196 -4.48 5.43 -4.66
C LEU A 196 -3.12 5.06 -5.26
N HIS A 197 -3.02 3.90 -5.90
CA HIS A 197 -1.82 3.49 -6.61
C HIS A 197 -1.47 4.44 -7.77
N ALA A 198 -2.48 4.95 -8.50
CA ALA A 198 -2.27 5.97 -9.53
C ALA A 198 -1.77 7.30 -8.95
N ILE A 199 -2.36 7.75 -7.84
CA ILE A 199 -1.94 8.98 -7.14
C ILE A 199 -0.49 8.84 -6.63
N ASP A 200 -0.14 7.72 -6.02
CA ASP A 200 1.21 7.47 -5.52
C ASP A 200 2.25 7.48 -6.66
N ARG A 201 1.97 6.80 -7.78
CA ARG A 201 2.84 6.84 -8.96
C ARG A 201 2.98 8.24 -9.55
N ALA A 202 1.89 9.00 -9.62
CA ALA A 202 1.93 10.38 -10.08
C ALA A 202 2.78 11.26 -9.15
N ALA A 203 2.66 11.08 -7.83
CA ALA A 203 3.47 11.80 -6.84
C ALA A 203 4.96 11.46 -6.96
N LYS A 204 5.30 10.17 -7.12
CA LYS A 204 6.68 9.70 -7.34
C LYS A 204 7.27 10.24 -8.64
N TRP A 205 6.50 10.23 -9.72
CA TRP A 205 6.91 10.81 -10.99
C TRP A 205 7.18 12.31 -10.89
N LEU A 206 6.28 13.07 -10.26
CA LEU A 206 6.50 14.50 -9.99
C LEU A 206 7.77 14.72 -9.17
N GLY A 207 7.96 13.96 -8.09
CA GLY A 207 9.16 14.04 -7.26
C GLY A 207 10.44 13.81 -8.08
N ALA A 208 10.43 12.83 -8.98
CA ALA A 208 11.58 12.52 -9.85
C ALA A 208 11.85 13.60 -10.89
N GLU A 209 10.81 14.26 -11.44
CA GLU A 209 10.97 15.42 -12.32
C GLU A 209 11.52 16.63 -11.55
N PHE A 210 10.97 16.95 -10.37
CA PHE A 210 11.47 18.04 -9.53
C PHE A 210 12.94 17.83 -9.12
N ALA A 211 13.32 16.61 -8.73
CA ALA A 211 14.70 16.29 -8.38
C ALA A 211 15.66 16.47 -9.56
N ARG A 212 15.22 16.11 -10.79
CA ARG A 212 16.02 16.32 -12.01
C ARG A 212 16.21 17.80 -12.31
N GLU A 213 15.15 18.59 -12.26
CA GLU A 213 15.22 20.02 -12.54
C GLU A 213 16.02 20.76 -11.46
N HIS A 214 15.86 20.42 -10.18
CA HIS A 214 16.68 20.94 -9.10
C HIS A 214 18.18 20.69 -9.34
N LYS A 215 18.55 19.45 -9.66
CA LYS A 215 19.94 19.08 -9.96
C LYS A 215 20.49 19.83 -11.18
N ALA A 216 19.68 20.03 -12.21
CA ALA A 216 20.09 20.79 -13.40
C ALA A 216 20.41 22.26 -13.05
N VAL A 217 19.57 22.89 -12.21
CA VAL A 217 19.80 24.26 -11.72
C VAL A 217 21.04 24.33 -10.84
N GLU A 218 21.23 23.39 -9.91
CA GLU A 218 22.44 23.32 -9.08
C GLU A 218 23.71 23.17 -9.91
N GLU A 219 23.70 22.31 -10.94
CA GLU A 219 24.82 22.15 -11.85
C GLU A 219 25.11 23.42 -12.65
N ALA A 220 24.07 24.13 -13.10
CA ALA A 220 24.21 25.41 -13.79
C ALA A 220 24.80 26.50 -12.87
N LEU A 221 24.33 26.59 -11.62
CA LEU A 221 24.89 27.48 -10.59
C LEU A 221 26.36 27.15 -10.31
N ARG A 222 26.69 25.86 -10.16
CA ARG A 222 28.07 25.41 -9.94
C ARG A 222 28.97 25.76 -11.13
N LYS A 223 28.49 25.60 -12.36
CA LYS A 223 29.22 26.02 -13.57
C LYS A 223 29.46 27.53 -13.58
N LEU A 224 28.47 28.33 -13.20
CA LEU A 224 28.62 29.78 -13.09
C LEU A 224 29.66 30.17 -12.03
N GLN A 225 29.66 29.50 -10.88
CA GLN A 225 30.62 29.72 -9.80
C GLN A 225 32.06 29.33 -10.17
N VAL A 226 32.24 28.19 -10.87
CA VAL A 226 33.56 27.66 -11.24
C VAL A 226 34.13 28.33 -12.49
N SER A 227 33.28 28.66 -13.47
CA SER A 227 33.72 29.12 -14.80
C SER A 227 33.90 30.64 -14.90
N GLY A 228 33.51 31.40 -13.87
CA GLY A 228 33.56 32.87 -13.88
C GLY A 228 32.94 33.44 -15.16
N HIS A 229 33.67 34.31 -15.87
CA HIS A 229 33.19 35.05 -17.05
C HIS A 229 32.99 34.21 -18.33
N ARG A 230 33.27 32.89 -18.33
CA ARG A 230 33.08 32.02 -19.50
C ARG A 230 31.68 31.40 -19.61
N TYR A 231 30.91 31.38 -18.52
CA TYR A 231 29.51 30.95 -18.55
C TYR A 231 28.65 32.19 -18.37
N GLU A 232 28.25 32.80 -19.49
CA GLU A 232 27.52 34.08 -19.46
C GLU A 232 26.18 33.92 -18.73
N ALA A 233 25.81 34.91 -17.91
CA ALA A 233 24.56 34.94 -17.15
C ALA A 233 23.29 34.71 -18.01
N ARG A 234 23.37 34.99 -19.32
CA ARG A 234 22.32 34.70 -20.31
C ARG A 234 22.07 33.20 -20.50
N HIS A 235 23.11 32.37 -20.46
CA HIS A 235 22.96 30.91 -20.55
C HIS A 235 22.30 30.35 -19.29
N PHE A 236 22.66 30.87 -18.11
CA PHE A 236 21.98 30.51 -16.86
C PHE A 236 20.50 30.91 -16.86
N ALA A 237 20.18 32.13 -17.32
CA ALA A 237 18.79 32.58 -17.43
C ALA A 237 17.96 31.70 -18.38
N ALA A 238 18.54 31.31 -19.52
CA ALA A 238 17.88 30.41 -20.47
C ALA A 238 17.67 29.00 -19.90
N ASP A 239 18.64 28.46 -19.16
CA ASP A 239 18.51 27.16 -18.49
C ASP A 239 17.44 27.19 -17.40
N LEU A 240 17.38 28.27 -16.60
CA LEU A 240 16.34 28.47 -15.59
C LEU A 240 14.94 28.61 -16.22
N GLU A 241 14.82 29.40 -17.28
CA GLU A 241 13.56 29.58 -18.00
C GLU A 241 13.07 28.26 -18.61
N LYS A 242 13.98 27.45 -19.13
CA LYS A 242 13.67 26.11 -19.64
C LYS A 242 13.17 25.17 -18.54
N SER A 243 13.80 25.17 -17.37
CA SER A 243 13.35 24.40 -16.20
C SER A 243 11.98 24.87 -15.72
N LEU A 244 11.74 26.18 -15.60
CA LEU A 244 10.45 26.74 -15.21
C LEU A 244 9.33 26.40 -16.20
N ASN A 245 9.61 26.46 -17.50
CA ASN A 245 8.64 26.08 -18.53
C ASN A 245 8.29 24.59 -18.47
N ARG A 246 9.27 23.71 -18.16
CA ARG A 246 9.00 22.29 -17.92
C ARG A 246 8.13 22.07 -16.69
N LEU A 247 8.44 22.72 -15.56
CA LEU A 247 7.63 22.65 -14.34
C LEU A 247 6.19 23.16 -14.56
N ARG A 248 6.03 24.22 -15.35
CA ARG A 248 4.71 24.72 -15.74
C ARG A 248 3.95 23.68 -16.58
N HIS A 249 4.59 23.08 -17.57
CA HIS A 249 3.97 22.04 -18.38
C HIS A 249 3.59 20.81 -17.53
N LEU A 250 4.38 20.44 -16.52
CA LEU A 250 4.03 19.38 -15.57
C LEU A 250 2.74 19.70 -14.81
N THR A 251 2.54 20.97 -14.43
CA THR A 251 1.33 21.43 -13.75
C THR A 251 0.08 21.23 -14.62
N ASP A 252 0.21 21.46 -15.93
CA ASP A 252 -0.87 21.28 -16.90
C ASP A 252 -1.21 19.79 -17.15
N GLN A 253 -0.25 18.87 -16.95
CA GLN A 253 -0.43 17.43 -17.15
C GLN A 253 -1.04 16.70 -15.93
N LEU A 254 -0.96 17.30 -14.74
CA LEU A 254 -1.42 16.70 -13.48
C LEU A 254 -2.87 16.20 -13.48
N PRO A 255 -3.86 16.95 -14.01
CA PRO A 255 -5.24 16.48 -14.04
C PRO A 255 -5.42 15.19 -14.85
N GLY A 256 -4.64 15.01 -15.93
CA GLY A 256 -4.68 13.81 -16.75
C GLY A 256 -4.09 12.58 -16.06
N LEU A 257 -3.03 12.77 -15.26
CA LEU A 257 -2.36 11.69 -14.53
C LEU A 257 -3.20 11.16 -13.36
N VAL A 258 -3.94 12.03 -12.68
CA VAL A 258 -4.84 11.66 -11.58
C VAL A 258 -6.21 11.19 -12.10
N GLY A 259 -6.67 11.74 -13.23
CA GLY A 259 -7.97 11.44 -13.83
C GLY A 259 -8.05 10.14 -14.64
N ALA A 260 -6.92 9.62 -15.15
CA ALA A 260 -6.90 8.41 -15.98
C ALA A 260 -7.30 7.11 -15.26
N SER A 261 -7.54 7.15 -13.94
CA SER A 261 -7.95 6.00 -13.12
C SER A 261 -9.37 6.12 -12.55
N ALA A 262 -10.10 7.20 -12.85
CA ALA A 262 -11.51 7.28 -12.54
C ALA A 262 -12.31 6.55 -13.65
N PRO A 263 -13.07 5.48 -13.35
CA PRO A 263 -14.12 5.09 -14.27
C PRO A 263 -15.03 6.29 -14.44
N ARG A 264 -15.34 6.66 -15.69
CA ARG A 264 -16.40 7.64 -15.97
C ARG A 264 -17.64 7.18 -15.22
N LEU A 265 -18.00 7.89 -14.16
CA LEU A 265 -19.33 7.86 -13.59
C LEU A 265 -20.25 8.40 -14.69
N ALA A 266 -20.84 7.49 -15.46
CA ALA A 266 -21.94 7.83 -16.34
C ALA A 266 -23.15 8.11 -15.45
N ALA A 267 -23.73 9.29 -15.67
CA ALA A 267 -25.00 9.76 -15.11
C ALA A 267 -26.18 8.87 -15.54
#